data_AF-A0A3N5FIP0-F1
#
_entry.id   AF-A0A3N5FIP0-F1
#
_cell.length_a   1.000
_cell.length_b   1.000
_cell.length_c   1.000
_cell.angle_alpha   90.00
_cell.angle_beta   90.00
_cell.angle_gamma   90.00
#
_symmetry.space_group_name_H-M   'P 1'
#
loop_
_entity.id
_entity.type
_entity.pdbx_description
1 polymer ?
#
loop_
_entity_poly.entity_id
_entity_poly.type
_entity_poly.pdbx_seq_one_letter_code
_entity_poly.pdbx_strand_id
1 'polypeptide(L)'
;MCSLAGVEQEVFVTPGTLAFEAYGKGRATEQFTCNYGLNEAYRNNIIRGALRVVGKDSGGNARIVELSSHPFFMATLFLPQLSSKPGNPHPIVLAFLKAAVAFRTSRGTTT
;
A
#
# COMPACT_ATOMS: atom_id res chain seq x y z
N MET A 1 1.14 -10.52 -21.75
CA MET A 1 2.02 -9.75 -20.86
C MET A 1 1.27 -8.51 -20.41
N CYS A 2 0.99 -8.37 -19.11
CA CYS A 2 0.29 -7.22 -18.56
C CYS A 2 1.34 -6.16 -18.18
N SER A 3 1.57 -5.20 -19.07
CA SER A 3 2.51 -4.09 -18.88
C SER A 3 1.76 -2.95 -18.20
N LEU A 4 2.13 -2.57 -16.96
CA LEU A 4 1.52 -1.43 -16.24
C LEU A 4 2.39 -0.16 -16.34
N ALA A 5 3.50 -0.19 -17.06
CA ALA A 5 4.36 0.98 -17.20
C ALA A 5 3.65 2.16 -17.90
N GLY A 6 3.55 3.31 -17.20
CA GLY A 6 2.94 4.53 -17.71
C GLY A 6 1.41 4.56 -17.61
N VAL A 7 0.81 3.62 -16.87
CA VAL A 7 -0.64 3.48 -16.74
C VAL A 7 -1.12 4.00 -15.38
N GLU A 8 -2.20 4.78 -15.40
CA GLU A 8 -3.03 5.04 -14.23
C GLU A 8 -4.12 3.99 -14.12
N GLN A 9 -4.26 3.38 -12.95
CA GLN A 9 -5.25 2.33 -12.73
C GLN A 9 -5.96 2.50 -11.38
N GLU A 10 -7.23 2.12 -11.34
CA GLU A 10 -7.99 2.04 -10.10
C GLU A 10 -7.53 0.87 -9.22
N VAL A 11 -7.38 1.17 -7.93
CA VAL A 11 -7.09 0.21 -6.87
C VAL A 11 -8.23 0.25 -5.86
N PHE A 12 -8.83 -0.91 -5.62
CA PHE A 12 -9.88 -1.13 -4.63
C PHE A 12 -9.22 -1.55 -3.31
N VAL A 13 -9.50 -0.79 -2.25
CA VAL A 13 -8.86 -0.93 -0.95
C VAL A 13 -9.87 -1.52 0.05
N THR A 14 -9.41 -2.52 0.80
CA THR A 14 -10.23 -3.27 1.75
C THR A 14 -10.54 -2.41 2.98
N PRO A 15 -11.80 -2.27 3.42
CA PRO A 15 -12.13 -1.55 4.65
C PRO A 15 -11.42 -2.10 5.89
N GLY A 16 -11.04 -1.21 6.82
CA GLY A 16 -10.40 -1.57 8.09
C GLY A 16 -8.91 -1.91 7.99
N THR A 17 -8.23 -1.55 6.89
CA THR A 17 -6.78 -1.72 6.73
C THR A 17 -6.06 -0.38 6.81
N LEU A 18 -4.73 -0.38 7.00
CA LEU A 18 -3.93 0.85 7.07
C LEU A 18 -4.07 1.68 5.78
N ALA A 19 -4.12 1.03 4.63
CA ALA A 19 -4.34 1.67 3.34
C ALA A 19 -5.71 2.37 3.28
N PHE A 20 -6.78 1.73 3.77
CA PHE A 20 -8.10 2.35 3.78
C PHE A 20 -8.14 3.58 4.70
N GLU A 21 -7.53 3.49 5.88
CA GLU A 21 -7.39 4.62 6.79
C GLU A 21 -6.57 5.76 6.18
N ALA A 22 -5.47 5.43 5.50
CA ALA A 22 -4.63 6.42 4.81
C ALA A 22 -5.42 7.16 3.72
N TYR A 23 -6.10 6.44 2.83
CA TYR A 23 -6.87 7.06 1.75
C TYR A 23 -8.19 7.70 2.21
N GLY A 24 -8.78 7.23 3.30
CA GLY A 24 -10.12 7.62 3.77
C GLY A 24 -11.26 7.12 2.87
N LYS A 25 -10.98 6.24 1.91
CA LYS A 25 -11.94 5.72 0.93
C LYS A 25 -11.50 4.36 0.37
N GLY A 26 -12.47 3.60 -0.14
CA GLY A 26 -12.24 2.25 -0.69
C GLY A 26 -11.71 2.20 -2.13
N ARG A 27 -11.41 3.34 -2.75
CA ARG A 27 -10.92 3.42 -4.13
C ARG A 27 -9.89 4.54 -4.31
N ALA A 28 -8.78 4.22 -4.95
CA ALA A 28 -7.73 5.17 -5.34
C ALA A 28 -7.34 4.97 -6.81
N THR A 29 -6.81 6.02 -7.45
CA THR A 29 -6.24 5.95 -8.80
C THR A 29 -4.74 6.17 -8.67
N GLU A 30 -3.95 5.24 -9.16
CA GLU A 30 -2.51 5.19 -8.89
C GLU A 30 -1.68 4.95 -10.14
N GLN A 31 -0.44 5.44 -10.12
CA GLN A 31 0.50 5.38 -11.24
C GLN A 31 1.49 4.22 -11.11
N PHE A 32 1.62 3.44 -12.18
CA PHE A 32 2.49 2.28 -12.25
C PHE A 32 3.61 2.51 -13.29
N THR A 33 4.80 1.97 -13.02
CA THR A 33 5.96 2.05 -13.92
C THR A 33 6.57 0.69 -14.23
N CYS A 34 5.99 -0.39 -13.70
CA CYS A 34 6.53 -1.74 -13.75
C CYS A 34 5.59 -2.69 -14.49
N ASN A 35 6.16 -3.70 -15.15
CA ASN A 35 5.41 -4.71 -15.90
C ASN A 35 5.29 -6.06 -15.17
N TYR A 36 5.73 -6.09 -13.90
CA TYR A 36 5.66 -7.27 -13.05
C TYR A 36 4.51 -7.12 -12.05
N GLY A 37 3.83 -8.24 -11.82
CA GLY A 37 2.82 -8.40 -10.78
C GLY A 37 3.16 -9.58 -9.89
N LEU A 38 2.33 -9.80 -8.87
CA LEU A 38 2.42 -11.01 -8.06
C LEU A 38 2.14 -12.24 -8.93
N ASN A 39 3.00 -13.26 -8.85
CA ASN A 39 2.75 -14.54 -9.49
C ASN A 39 1.66 -15.29 -8.71
N GLU A 40 0.51 -15.51 -9.36
CA GLU A 40 -0.66 -16.12 -8.74
C GLU A 40 -0.40 -17.54 -8.21
N ALA A 41 0.51 -18.28 -8.84
CA ALA A 41 0.92 -19.61 -8.37
C ALA A 41 1.51 -19.60 -6.94
N TYR A 42 2.07 -18.46 -6.51
CA TYR A 42 2.66 -18.29 -5.18
C TYR A 42 1.79 -17.49 -4.22
N ARG A 43 0.68 -16.92 -4.69
CA ARG A 43 -0.16 -16.01 -3.89
C ARG A 43 -0.57 -16.64 -2.56
N ASN A 44 -1.12 -17.85 -2.61
CA ASN A 44 -1.57 -18.57 -1.40
C ASN A 44 -0.44 -18.90 -0.43
N ASN A 45 0.79 -19.08 -0.92
CA ASN A 45 1.95 -19.34 -0.06
C ASN A 45 2.41 -18.06 0.64
N ILE A 46 2.37 -16.93 -0.08
CA ILE A 46 2.77 -15.61 0.44
C ILE A 46 1.76 -15.09 1.47
N ILE A 47 0.46 -15.23 1.21
CA ILE A 47 -0.59 -14.68 2.09
C ILE A 47 -1.00 -15.61 3.24
N ARG A 48 -0.39 -16.79 3.35
CA ARG A 48 -0.71 -17.75 4.44
C ARG A 48 -0.27 -17.23 5.82
N GLY A 49 0.75 -16.37 5.85
CA GLY A 49 1.27 -15.76 7.07
C GLY A 49 0.55 -14.47 7.46
N ALA A 50 1.27 -13.57 8.13
CA ALA A 50 0.75 -12.27 8.53
C ALA A 50 0.65 -11.24 7.37
N LEU A 51 1.18 -11.57 6.19
CA LEU A 51 1.10 -10.70 5.02
C LEU A 51 -0.26 -10.85 4.34
N ARG A 52 -0.96 -9.73 4.11
CA ARG A 52 -2.32 -9.71 3.57
C ARG A 52 -2.38 -8.83 2.34
N VAL A 53 -3.09 -9.29 1.30
CA VAL A 53 -3.45 -8.45 0.14
C VAL A 53 -4.64 -7.60 0.53
N VAL A 54 -4.43 -6.29 0.62
CA VAL A 54 -5.42 -5.31 1.09
C VAL A 54 -5.89 -4.36 0.00
N GLY A 55 -5.15 -4.27 -1.10
CA GLY A 55 -5.51 -3.50 -2.28
C GLY A 55 -5.40 -4.34 -3.54
N LYS A 56 -6.40 -4.27 -4.42
CA LYS A 56 -6.48 -5.05 -5.66
C LYS A 56 -6.94 -4.20 -6.83
N ASP A 57 -6.64 -4.62 -8.05
CA ASP A 57 -7.29 -4.04 -9.23
C ASP A 57 -8.69 -4.66 -9.48
N SER A 58 -9.35 -4.23 -10.56
CA SER A 58 -10.66 -4.77 -10.98
C SER A 58 -10.64 -6.26 -11.33
N GLY A 59 -9.47 -6.81 -11.69
CA GLY A 59 -9.26 -8.24 -11.94
C GLY A 59 -8.93 -9.03 -10.67
N GLY A 60 -8.87 -8.39 -9.50
CA GLY A 60 -8.52 -9.03 -8.23
C GLY A 60 -7.02 -9.24 -8.00
N ASN A 61 -6.16 -8.75 -8.89
CA ASN A 61 -4.71 -8.87 -8.77
C ASN A 61 -4.20 -7.97 -7.64
N ALA A 62 -3.23 -8.45 -6.86
CA ALA A 62 -2.68 -7.69 -5.74
C ALA A 62 -1.99 -6.39 -6.21
N ARG A 63 -2.28 -5.28 -5.52
CA ARG A 63 -1.67 -3.96 -5.73
C ARG A 63 -1.10 -3.36 -4.45
N ILE A 64 -1.68 -3.72 -3.30
CA ILE A 64 -1.23 -3.31 -1.96
C ILE A 64 -1.19 -4.54 -1.05
N VAL A 65 -0.11 -4.70 -0.30
CA VAL A 65 0.00 -5.66 0.79
C VAL A 65 0.38 -4.98 2.10
N GLU A 66 -0.11 -5.52 3.21
CA GLU A 66 0.21 -5.09 4.57
C GLU A 66 0.68 -6.29 5.40
N LEU A 67 1.49 -6.04 6.42
CA LEU A 67 1.93 -7.07 7.38
C LEU A 67 1.28 -6.79 8.73
N SER A 68 0.34 -7.65 9.16
CA SER A 68 -0.47 -7.40 10.36
C SER A 68 0.30 -7.45 11.69
N SER A 69 1.52 -7.99 11.68
CA SER A 69 2.38 -8.10 12.87
C SER A 69 3.33 -6.90 13.06
N HIS A 70 3.19 -5.85 12.26
CA HIS A 70 4.07 -4.67 12.30
C HIS A 70 3.25 -3.39 12.47
N PRO A 71 3.68 -2.41 13.30
CA PRO A 71 2.91 -1.20 13.58
C PRO A 71 2.60 -0.37 12.33
N PHE A 72 3.49 -0.40 11.34
CA PHE A 72 3.22 0.12 10.01
C PHE A 72 4.07 -0.62 8.98
N PHE A 73 3.46 -1.45 8.16
CA PHE A 73 4.14 -2.10 7.02
C PHE A 73 3.17 -2.14 5.85
N MET A 74 3.59 -1.55 4.73
CA MET A 74 2.81 -1.49 3.52
C MET A 74 3.75 -1.54 2.33
N ALA A 75 3.40 -2.33 1.32
CA ALA A 75 4.07 -2.33 0.03
C ALA A 75 3.05 -2.20 -1.09
N THR A 76 3.37 -1.38 -2.08
CA THR A 76 2.54 -1.07 -3.25
C THR A 76 3.26 -1.46 -4.53
N LEU A 77 2.53 -1.88 -5.56
CA LEU A 77 3.10 -2.03 -6.90
C LEU A 77 3.13 -0.70 -7.67
N PHE A 78 2.19 0.20 -7.39
CA PHE A 78 2.24 1.58 -7.86
C PHE A 78 3.25 2.39 -7.05
N LEU A 79 3.51 3.61 -7.51
CA LEU A 79 4.49 4.53 -6.94
C LEU A 79 3.79 5.77 -6.34
N PRO A 80 3.44 5.75 -5.04
CA PRO A 80 2.82 6.86 -4.32
C PRO A 80 3.53 8.21 -4.49
N GLN A 81 4.86 8.18 -4.68
CA GLN A 81 5.66 9.39 -4.82
C GLN A 81 5.40 10.15 -6.13
N LEU A 82 4.88 9.49 -7.17
CA LEU A 82 4.63 10.14 -8.46
C LEU A 82 3.43 11.10 -8.41
N SER A 83 2.44 10.79 -7.57
CA SER A 83 1.24 11.60 -7.37
C SER A 83 1.35 12.58 -6.19
N SER A 84 2.39 12.45 -5.35
CA SER A 84 2.66 13.35 -4.22
C SER A 84 3.20 14.71 -4.65
N LYS A 85 2.60 15.81 -4.20
CA LYS A 85 3.01 17.19 -4.56
C LYS A 85 3.16 18.07 -3.32
N PRO A 86 3.97 19.15 -3.37
CA PRO A 86 3.94 20.19 -2.34
C PRO A 86 2.51 20.72 -2.12
N GLY A 87 2.07 20.82 -0.87
CA GLY A 87 0.69 21.23 -0.52
C GLY A 87 -0.38 20.16 -0.73
N ASN A 88 -0.07 19.05 -1.40
CA ASN A 88 -0.96 17.91 -1.57
C ASN A 88 -0.16 16.59 -1.48
N PRO A 89 0.37 16.24 -0.29
CA PRO A 89 1.17 15.03 -0.11
C PRO A 89 0.31 13.79 -0.32
N HIS A 90 0.90 12.74 -0.88
CA HIS A 90 0.18 11.50 -1.08
C HIS A 90 -0.25 10.86 0.26
N PRO A 91 -1.48 10.34 0.40
CA PRO A 91 -1.98 9.85 1.68
C PRO A 91 -1.15 8.72 2.30
N ILE A 92 -0.69 7.74 1.50
CA ILE A 92 0.20 6.67 1.98
C ILE A 92 1.55 7.23 2.49
N VAL A 93 2.11 8.23 1.80
CA VAL A 93 3.39 8.84 2.20
C VAL A 93 3.22 9.58 3.53
N LEU A 94 2.12 10.32 3.69
CA LEU A 94 1.79 10.98 4.94
C LEU A 94 1.54 10.00 6.09
N ALA A 95 0.85 8.88 5.82
CA ALA A 95 0.61 7.83 6.80
C ALA A 95 1.92 7.18 7.28
N PHE A 96 2.86 6.91 6.35
CA PHE A 96 4.18 6.40 6.70
C PHE A 96 4.96 7.39 7.60
N LEU A 97 4.97 8.67 7.26
CA LEU A 97 5.66 9.70 8.07
C LEU A 97 5.04 9.82 9.47
N LYS A 98 3.71 9.80 9.58
CA LYS A 98 3.01 9.80 10.88
C LYS A 98 3.39 8.57 11.72
N ALA A 99 3.41 7.39 11.11
CA ALA A 99 3.83 6.16 11.79
C ALA A 99 5.30 6.22 12.25
N ALA A 100 6.20 6.78 11.43
CA ALA A 100 7.60 6.96 11.79
C ALA A 100 7.77 7.91 13.00
N VAL A 101 7.03 9.03 13.03
CA VAL A 101 7.02 9.95 14.18
C VAL A 101 6.48 9.26 15.43
N ALA A 102 5.35 8.56 15.32
CA ALA A 102 4.76 7.84 16.45
C ALA A 102 5.73 6.78 17.02
N PHE A 103 6.40 6.04 16.16
CA PHE A 103 7.40 5.05 16.55
C PHE A 103 8.62 5.66 17.24
N ARG A 104 9.07 6.84 16.79
CA ARG A 104 10.14 7.58 17.47
C ARG A 104 9.70 7.99 18.88
N THR A 105 8.48 8.50 19.03
CA THR A 105 7.95 8.94 20.34
C THR A 105 7.81 7.77 21.31
N SER A 106 7.30 6.62 20.86
CA SER A 106 7.12 5.43 21.72
C SER A 106 8.45 4.84 22.21
N ARG A 107 9.57 5.10 21.53
CA ARG A 107 10.91 4.70 21.99
C ARG A 107 11.52 5.68 23.00
N GLY A 108 11.06 6.92 23.04
CA GLY A 108 11.55 7.95 23.96
C GLY A 108 11.00 7.85 25.38
N THR A 109 10.08 6.93 25.66
CA THR A 109 9.41 6.77 26.97
C THR A 109 10.00 5.63 27.81
N THR A 110 11.20 5.15 27.48
CA THR A 110 11.97 4.27 28.37
C THR A 110 12.94 5.15 29.16
N THR A 111 12.48 5.69 30.29
CA THR A 111 13.33 6.25 31.35
C THR A 111 13.08 5.46 32.62
#